data_AF-A0A3D9FT62-F1
#
_entry.id   AF-A0A3D9FT62-F1
#
_cell.length_a   1.000
_cell.length_b   1.000
_cell.length_c   1.000
_cell.angle_alpha   90.00
_cell.angle_beta   90.00
_cell.angle_gamma   90.00
#
_symmetry.space_group_name_H-M   'P 1'
#
loop_
_entity.id
_entity.type
_entity.pdbx_description
1 polymer ?
#
loop_
_entity_poly.entity_id
_entity_poly.type
_entity_poly.pdbx_seq_one_letter_code
_entity_poly.pdbx_strand_id
1 'polypeptide(L)'
;MLEKDFTEADRYYDAQKKVKEIKAFYEHLTVYVLTNPIVIVVNFMTSPEYLWCLWSVMGWGVAIILHGLKVFSLPPFFNKKWEERKIREILEKENKQRLESNHGNKFE
;
A
#
# COMPACT_ATOMS: atom_id res chain seq x y z
N MET A 1 31.80 -1.34 16.13
CA MET A 1 31.34 -2.75 16.05
C MET A 1 29.92 -2.91 16.59
N LEU A 2 29.58 -2.37 17.77
CA LEU A 2 28.21 -2.42 18.35
C LEU A 2 27.08 -1.85 17.46
N GLU A 3 27.30 -0.76 16.71
CA GLU A 3 26.28 -0.24 15.78
C GLU A 3 25.91 -1.24 14.68
N LYS A 4 26.86 -2.05 14.21
CA LYS A 4 26.63 -2.95 13.07
C LYS A 4 25.73 -4.12 13.46
N ASP A 5 25.90 -4.65 14.68
CA ASP A 5 25.09 -5.74 15.22
C ASP A 5 23.64 -5.29 15.49
N PHE A 6 23.44 -4.10 16.08
CA PHE A 6 22.09 -3.53 16.26
C PHE A 6 21.38 -3.34 14.91
N THR A 7 22.08 -2.81 13.91
CA THR A 7 21.51 -2.60 12.57
C THR A 7 21.21 -3.93 11.85
N GLU A 8 21.93 -5.02 12.16
CA GLU A 8 21.66 -6.35 11.62
C GLU A 8 20.46 -7.02 12.30
N ALA A 9 20.35 -6.92 13.62
CA ALA A 9 19.21 -7.42 14.38
C ALA A 9 17.90 -6.72 13.97
N ASP A 10 17.90 -5.40 13.83
CA ASP A 10 16.73 -4.61 13.42
C ASP A 10 16.26 -4.99 12.01
N ARG A 11 17.20 -5.11 11.06
CA ARG A 11 16.90 -5.56 9.68
C ARG A 11 16.30 -6.96 9.64
N TYR A 12 16.80 -7.87 10.47
CA TYR A 12 16.27 -9.23 10.56
C TYR A 12 14.86 -9.25 11.17
N TYR A 13 14.62 -8.45 12.21
CA TYR A 13 13.30 -8.31 12.83
C TYR A 13 12.26 -7.75 11.85
N ASP A 14 12.62 -6.70 11.09
CA ASP A 14 11.75 -6.11 10.08
C ASP A 14 11.43 -7.11 8.96
N ALA A 15 12.43 -7.86 8.49
CA ALA A 15 12.22 -8.91 7.50
C ALA A 15 11.28 -10.00 8.02
N GLN A 16 11.44 -10.44 9.27
CA GLN A 16 10.57 -11.43 9.89
C GLN A 16 9.13 -10.92 10.03
N LYS A 17 8.96 -9.67 10.45
CA LYS A 17 7.64 -9.01 10.55
C LYS A 17 6.95 -8.97 9.19
N LYS A 18 7.67 -8.59 8.12
CA LYS A 18 7.15 -8.60 6.75
C LYS A 18 6.69 -9.97 6.30
N VAL A 19 7.47 -11.02 6.57
CA VAL A 19 7.08 -12.41 6.25
C VAL A 19 5.82 -12.81 7.00
N LYS A 20 5.69 -12.43 8.28
CA LYS A 20 4.49 -12.70 9.08
C LYS A 20 3.25 -12.00 8.53
N GLU A 21 3.38 -10.73 8.14
CA GLU A 21 2.29 -9.97 7.51
C GLU A 21 1.87 -10.60 6.17
N ILE A 22 2.82 -11.03 5.34
CA ILE A 22 2.54 -11.73 4.08
C ILE A 22 1.77 -13.03 4.34
N LYS A 23 2.20 -13.84 5.31
CA LYS A 23 1.50 -15.09 5.66
C LYS A 23 0.06 -14.82 6.13
N ALA A 24 -0.14 -13.82 6.99
CA ALA A 24 -1.47 -13.45 7.48
C ALA A 24 -2.39 -12.98 6.34
N PHE A 25 -1.85 -12.23 5.37
CA PHE A 25 -2.60 -11.86 4.17
C PHE A 25 -3.07 -13.08 3.36
N TYR A 26 -2.19 -14.06 3.13
CA TYR A 26 -2.55 -15.27 2.40
C TYR A 26 -3.59 -16.12 3.14
N GLU A 27 -3.53 -16.16 4.47
CA GLU A 27 -4.55 -16.83 5.28
C GLU A 27 -5.93 -16.21 5.05
N HIS A 28 -6.05 -14.88 5.20
CA HIS A 28 -7.31 -14.18 4.95
C HIS A 28 -7.79 -14.31 3.50
N LEU A 29 -6.87 -14.20 2.54
CA LEU A 29 -7.19 -14.38 1.11
C LEU A 29 -7.70 -15.79 0.82
N THR A 30 -7.09 -16.81 1.42
CA THR A 30 -7.50 -18.21 1.24
C THR A 30 -8.90 -18.43 1.77
N VAL A 31 -9.18 -17.98 3.01
CA VAL A 31 -10.52 -18.05 3.60
C VAL A 31 -11.54 -17.32 2.74
N TYR A 32 -11.18 -16.15 2.21
CA TYR A 32 -12.03 -15.38 1.30
C TYR A 32 -12.35 -16.17 0.03
N VAL A 33 -11.35 -16.71 -0.65
CA VAL A 33 -11.54 -17.46 -1.91
C VAL A 33 -12.31 -18.76 -1.70
N LEU A 34 -12.17 -19.43 -0.56
CA LEU A 34 -12.92 -20.66 -0.27
C LEU A 34 -14.36 -20.40 0.18
N THR A 35 -14.58 -19.37 0.99
CA THR A 35 -15.90 -19.08 1.57
C THR A 35 -16.84 -18.38 0.58
N ASN A 36 -16.32 -17.45 -0.25
CA ASN A 36 -17.18 -16.68 -1.16
C ASN A 36 -17.93 -17.53 -2.19
N PRO A 37 -17.33 -18.57 -2.82
CA PRO A 37 -18.08 -19.48 -3.69
C PRO A 37 -19.26 -20.15 -2.97
N ILE A 38 -19.08 -20.53 -1.70
CA ILE A 38 -20.15 -21.12 -0.89
C ILE A 38 -21.28 -20.09 -0.70
N VAL A 39 -20.95 -18.85 -0.36
CA VAL A 39 -21.93 -17.76 -0.19
C VAL A 39 -22.66 -17.46 -1.51
N ILE A 40 -21.95 -17.47 -2.63
CA ILE A 40 -22.53 -17.27 -3.97
C ILE A 40 -23.52 -18.40 -4.28
N VAL A 41 -23.13 -19.66 -4.07
CA VAL A 41 -24.01 -20.82 -4.30
C VAL A 41 -25.25 -20.75 -3.41
N VAL A 42 -25.10 -20.43 -2.12
CA VAL A 42 -26.23 -20.27 -1.20
C VAL A 42 -27.18 -19.18 -1.67
N ASN A 43 -26.67 -18.04 -2.16
CA ASN A 43 -27.49 -16.97 -2.70
C ASN A 43 -28.32 -17.44 -3.91
N PHE A 44 -27.69 -18.12 -4.87
CA PHE A 44 -28.39 -18.68 -6.03
C PHE A 44 -29.45 -19.71 -5.65
N MET A 45 -29.23 -20.49 -4.58
CA MET A 45 -30.20 -21.49 -4.11
C MET A 45 -31.37 -20.89 -3.32
N THR A 46 -31.12 -19.82 -2.56
CA THR A 46 -32.12 -19.25 -1.63
C THR A 46 -32.89 -18.08 -2.20
N SER A 47 -32.24 -17.22 -2.99
CA SER A 47 -32.81 -15.97 -3.49
C SER A 47 -32.12 -15.55 -4.79
N PRO A 48 -32.35 -16.28 -5.90
CA PRO A 48 -31.70 -15.96 -7.18
C PRO A 48 -32.08 -14.57 -7.72
N GLU A 49 -33.23 -14.03 -7.33
CA GLU A 49 -33.68 -12.69 -7.73
C GLU A 49 -33.02 -11.55 -6.91
N TYR A 50 -32.37 -11.88 -5.78
CA TYR A 50 -31.71 -10.90 -4.92
C TYR A 50 -30.29 -11.31 -4.56
N LEU A 51 -29.31 -10.69 -5.25
CA LEU A 51 -27.88 -10.95 -5.11
C LEU A 51 -27.27 -10.34 -3.83
N TRP A 52 -27.81 -10.68 -2.66
CA TRP A 52 -27.25 -10.28 -1.37
C TRP A 52 -25.79 -10.71 -1.17
N CYS A 53 -25.35 -11.78 -1.85
CA CYS A 53 -23.95 -12.21 -1.83
C CYS A 53 -22.99 -11.11 -2.29
N LEU A 54 -23.44 -10.20 -3.16
CA LEU A 54 -22.62 -9.10 -3.66
C LEU A 54 -22.16 -8.18 -2.53
N TRP A 55 -23.03 -7.92 -1.54
CA TRP A 55 -22.67 -7.11 -0.37
C TRP A 55 -21.60 -7.80 0.48
N SER A 56 -21.70 -9.12 0.68
CA SER A 56 -20.70 -9.90 1.41
C SER A 56 -19.36 -9.93 0.67
N VAL A 57 -19.37 -10.24 -0.63
CA VAL A 57 -18.18 -10.29 -1.49
C VAL A 57 -17.51 -8.92 -1.55
N MET A 58 -18.27 -7.85 -1.78
CA MET A 58 -17.73 -6.49 -1.89
C MET A 58 -17.17 -5.99 -0.56
N GLY A 59 -17.89 -6.16 0.55
CA GLY A 59 -17.43 -5.71 1.87
C GLY A 59 -16.12 -6.38 2.28
N TRP A 60 -16.04 -7.70 2.14
CA TRP A 60 -14.82 -8.45 2.44
C TRP A 60 -13.71 -8.22 1.40
N GLY A 61 -14.08 -8.06 0.13
CA GLY A 61 -13.14 -7.78 -0.96
C GLY A 61 -12.37 -6.49 -0.74
N VAL A 62 -13.04 -5.42 -0.29
CA VAL A 62 -12.38 -4.15 0.06
C VAL A 62 -11.38 -4.35 1.20
N ALA A 63 -11.73 -5.10 2.24
CA ALA A 63 -10.82 -5.37 3.36
C ALA A 63 -9.55 -6.14 2.92
N ILE A 64 -9.71 -7.14 2.06
CA ILE A 64 -8.58 -7.90 1.47
C ILE A 64 -7.70 -6.98 0.62
N ILE A 65 -8.29 -6.13 -0.22
CA ILE A 65 -7.54 -5.18 -1.07
C ILE A 65 -6.72 -4.23 -0.21
N LEU A 66 -7.32 -3.63 0.82
CA LEU A 66 -6.62 -2.72 1.73
C LEU A 66 -5.48 -3.42 2.49
N HIS A 67 -5.69 -4.66 2.94
CA HIS A 67 -4.65 -5.46 3.57
C HIS A 67 -3.51 -5.77 2.59
N GLY A 68 -3.83 -6.15 1.35
CA GLY A 68 -2.84 -6.41 0.31
C GLY A 68 -1.98 -5.19 0.00
N LEU A 69 -2.59 -4.02 -0.18
CA LEU A 69 -1.86 -2.75 -0.39
C LEU A 69 -0.88 -2.48 0.76
N LYS A 70 -1.30 -2.69 2.01
CA LYS A 70 -0.45 -2.52 3.19
C LYS A 70 0.73 -3.50 3.21
N VAL A 71 0.46 -4.79 3.02
CA VAL A 71 1.46 -5.88 3.11
C VAL A 71 2.53 -5.73 2.03
N PHE A 72 2.10 -5.57 0.78
CA PHE A 72 3.02 -5.41 -0.34
C PHE A 72 3.61 -4.00 -0.42
N SER A 73 3.21 -3.12 0.51
CA SER A 73 3.62 -1.72 0.53
C SER A 73 3.44 -1.08 -0.86
N LEU A 74 2.39 -1.53 -1.56
CA LEU A 74 1.96 -0.99 -2.82
C LEU A 74 1.20 0.29 -2.47
N PRO A 75 1.77 1.46 -2.77
CA PRO A 75 1.03 2.68 -2.57
C PRO A 75 -0.16 2.64 -3.55
N PRO A 76 -1.40 2.91 -3.10
CA PRO A 76 -2.56 2.88 -4.00
C PRO A 76 -2.43 3.84 -5.19
N PHE A 77 -1.58 4.89 -5.09
CA PHE A 77 -1.31 5.85 -6.16
C PHE A 77 0.16 6.37 -6.27
N PHE A 78 1.00 6.23 -5.24
CA PHE A 78 2.26 6.99 -5.10
C PHE A 78 3.52 6.13 -4.94
N ASN A 79 4.04 5.60 -6.05
CA ASN A 79 5.33 4.89 -6.09
C ASN A 79 6.47 5.77 -5.51
N LYS A 80 7.46 5.18 -4.83
CA LYS A 80 8.71 5.84 -4.40
C LYS A 80 9.37 6.66 -5.53
N LYS A 81 9.28 6.18 -6.78
CA LYS A 81 9.71 6.93 -7.99
C LYS A 81 8.90 8.20 -8.24
N TRP A 82 7.59 8.21 -7.95
CA TRP A 82 6.78 9.42 -8.01
C TRP A 82 7.19 10.39 -6.91
N GLU A 83 7.39 9.91 -5.69
CA GLU A 83 7.81 10.72 -4.54
C GLU A 83 9.15 11.40 -4.83
N GLU A 84 10.15 10.64 -5.26
CA GLU A 84 11.46 11.19 -5.62
C GLU A 84 11.40 12.19 -6.79
N ARG A 85 10.53 11.96 -7.79
CA ARG A 85 10.32 12.93 -8.88
C ARG A 85 9.72 14.23 -8.35
N LYS A 86 8.74 14.14 -7.46
CA LYS A 86 8.06 15.32 -6.92
C LYS A 86 8.96 16.13 -6.00
N ILE A 87 9.79 15.47 -5.19
CA ILE A 87 10.85 16.11 -4.40
C ILE A 87 11.82 16.86 -5.31
N ARG A 88 12.30 16.23 -6.39
CA ARG A 88 13.19 16.90 -7.37
C ARG A 88 12.57 18.14 -8.00
N GLU A 89 11.31 18.06 -8.46
CA GLU A 89 10.62 19.21 -9.05
C GLU A 89 10.45 20.39 -8.09
N ILE A 90 10.19 20.12 -6.80
CA ILE A 90 10.05 21.18 -5.79
C ILE A 90 11.41 21.87 -5.56
N LEU A 91 12.48 21.07 -5.38
CA LEU A 91 13.84 21.58 -5.17
C LEU A 91 14.34 22.41 -6.36
N GLU A 92 14.07 21.97 -7.60
CA GLU A 92 14.43 22.72 -8.80
C GLU A 92 13.69 24.06 -8.89
N LYS A 93 12.39 24.10 -8.53
CA LYS A 93 11.60 25.33 -8.50
C LYS A 93 12.13 26.31 -7.46
N GLU A 94 12.43 25.84 -6.25
CA GLU A 94 13.02 26.68 -5.19
C GLU A 94 14.39 27.24 -5.61
N ASN A 95 15.24 26.41 -6.22
CA ASN A 95 16.55 26.84 -6.69
C ASN A 95 16.43 27.90 -7.81
N LYS A 96 15.51 27.70 -8.76
CA LYS A 96 15.24 28.69 -9.83
C LYS A 96 14.75 30.02 -9.25
N GLN A 97 13.79 30.00 -8.33
CA GLN A 97 13.28 31.21 -7.66
C GLN A 97 14.38 31.95 -6.89
N ARG A 98 15.23 31.22 -6.17
CA ARG A 98 16.37 31.79 -5.45
C ARG A 98 17.40 32.43 -6.37
N LEU A 99 17.66 31.83 -7.54
CA LEU A 99 18.57 32.41 -8.54
C LEU A 99 17.99 33.69 -9.15
N GLU A 100 16.70 33.72 -9.43
CA GLU A 100 15.98 34.90 -9.95
C GLU A 100 15.96 36.04 -8.91
N SER A 101 15.71 35.75 -7.63
CA SER A 101 15.73 36.78 -6.57
C SER A 101 17.14 37.36 -6.34
N ASN A 102 18.19 36.53 -6.41
CA ASN A 102 19.57 36.98 -6.28
C ASN A 102 20.04 37.82 -7.47
N HIS A 103 19.53 37.55 -8.69
CA HIS A 103 19.80 38.40 -9.85
C HIS A 103 19.06 39.74 -9.74
N GLY A 104 17.79 39.75 -9.33
CA GLY A 104 17.02 40.99 -9.14
C GLY A 104 17.67 41.96 -8.15
N ASN A 105 18.15 41.45 -7.00
CA ASN A 105 18.86 42.22 -5.99
C ASN A 105 20.23 42.78 -6.43
N LYS A 106 20.78 42.35 -7.57
CA LYS A 106 22.11 42.78 -8.04
C LYS A 106 22.05 43.99 -8.98
N PHE A 107 20.86 44.37 -9.45
CA PHE A 107 20.65 45.49 -10.38
C PHE A 107 19.82 46.64 -9.80
N GLU A 108 19.43 46.55 -8.52
CA GLU A 108 18.98 47.67 -7.68
C GLU A 108 20.14 48.20 -6.83
#